data_AF-A0A2U3V0V2-F1
#
_entry.id   AF-A0A2U3V0V2-F1
#
_cell.length_a   1.000
_cell.length_b   1.000
_cell.length_c   1.000
_cell.angle_alpha   90.00
_cell.angle_beta   90.00
_cell.angle_gamma   90.00
#
_symmetry.space_group_name_H-M   'P 1'
#
loop_
_entity.id
_entity.type
_entity.pdbx_description
1 polymer ?
#
loop_
_entity_poly.entity_id
_entity_poly.type
_entity_poly.pdbx_seq_one_letter_code
_entity_poly.pdbx_strand_id
1 'polypeptide(L)'
;MAASAVTAVRGWSGLLLGVRSVVLRLPGLTQVRWSRYGPEYQDPQIDKGYFRKPLAALTEEEKYERELRKTQVIKAAPATRTSSVFEDPVISKFTNMMMKGGNKILARSLMTQTLEAVKRKQFEKYHTASAEEQATIERNPYTIFHQALKNCEPVIGLVSILKGGHFYQVPVPLADQRRRFLAMKWMITECREKKHRRMLMPEKLSQELLEAFHNRGPVIKRKHDMHKMAEANRALAHYRWW
;
A
#
# COMPACT_ATOMS: atom_id res chain seq x y z
N MET A 1 2.36 22.35 43.97
CA MET A 1 3.61 23.13 43.98
C MET A 1 3.77 23.73 42.59
N ALA A 2 3.63 25.05 42.50
CA ALA A 2 3.52 25.82 41.27
C ALA A 2 4.77 26.67 41.04
N ALA A 3 5.11 26.88 39.76
CA ALA A 3 5.84 28.00 39.16
C ALA A 3 7.31 28.23 39.63
N SER A 4 8.25 28.76 38.85
CA SER A 4 8.33 29.27 37.47
C SER A 4 9.81 29.50 37.17
N ALA A 5 10.25 29.22 35.94
CA ALA A 5 11.62 29.45 35.49
C ALA A 5 11.95 30.95 35.41
N VAL A 6 13.10 31.33 35.98
CA VAL A 6 13.62 32.69 35.99
C VAL A 6 14.27 33.01 34.64
N THR A 7 13.76 34.08 34.04
CA THR A 7 14.28 34.78 32.86
C THR A 7 15.60 35.48 33.19
N ALA A 8 16.66 35.21 32.44
CA ALA A 8 17.89 36.02 32.47
C ALA A 8 17.95 36.91 31.22
N VAL A 9 17.59 38.17 31.39
CA VAL A 9 17.89 39.25 30.44
C VAL A 9 19.28 39.76 30.75
N ARG A 10 20.18 39.73 29.78
CA ARG A 10 21.35 40.63 29.75
C ARG A 10 21.49 41.19 28.35
N GLY A 11 21.10 42.46 28.20
CA GLY A 11 21.48 43.25 27.06
C GLY A 11 22.96 43.65 27.16
N TRP A 12 23.60 43.74 26.00
CA TRP A 12 24.72 44.66 25.81
C TRP A 12 24.64 45.28 24.42
N SER A 13 24.61 46.60 24.43
CA SER A 13 24.77 47.53 23.32
C SER A 13 26.20 47.49 22.78
N GLY A 14 26.38 47.63 21.47
CA GLY A 14 27.71 47.88 20.90
C GLY A 14 27.73 47.82 19.38
N LEU A 15 27.81 49.00 18.78
CA LEU A 15 28.02 49.37 17.38
C LEU A 15 28.72 48.36 16.43
N LEU A 16 28.15 48.31 15.22
CA LEU A 16 28.80 48.42 13.89
C LEU A 16 30.17 47.75 13.69
N LEU A 17 30.20 46.79 12.76
CA LEU A 17 31.05 46.84 11.57
C LEU A 17 30.61 45.73 10.59
N GLY A 18 30.41 46.12 9.34
CA GLY A 18 29.95 45.22 8.28
C GLY A 18 30.94 44.08 8.04
N VAL A 19 30.55 42.89 8.44
CA VAL A 19 31.15 41.64 7.97
C VAL A 19 30.09 40.96 7.14
N ARG A 20 30.28 40.96 5.81
CA ARG A 20 29.53 40.07 4.90
C ARG A 20 29.56 38.69 5.52
N SER A 21 28.39 38.14 5.85
CA SER A 21 28.27 36.74 6.26
C SER A 21 28.73 35.88 5.08
N VAL A 22 30.02 35.59 5.04
CA VAL A 22 30.55 34.49 4.25
C VAL A 22 29.89 33.27 4.84
N VAL A 23 28.84 32.79 4.17
CA VAL A 23 28.30 31.46 4.41
C VAL A 23 29.44 30.52 4.07
N LEU A 24 30.26 30.21 5.07
CA LEU A 24 31.21 29.11 5.06
C LEU A 24 30.37 27.87 4.75
N ARG A 25 30.32 27.50 3.47
CA ARG A 25 29.86 26.18 3.05
C ARG A 25 30.89 25.20 3.58
N LEU A 26 30.71 24.77 4.83
CA LEU A 26 31.44 23.65 5.40
C LEU A 26 31.25 22.46 4.43
N PRO A 27 32.32 21.95 3.80
CA PRO A 27 32.26 20.80 2.91
C PRO A 27 32.12 19.55 3.79
N GLY A 28 30.93 19.33 4.34
CA GLY A 28 30.71 18.23 5.28
C GLY A 28 29.27 18.02 5.71
N LEU A 29 28.45 19.07 5.68
CA LEU A 29 27.00 18.95 5.88
C LEU A 29 26.33 18.82 4.51
N THR A 30 26.53 17.67 3.86
CA THR A 30 25.64 17.30 2.76
C THR A 30 24.25 17.12 3.37
N GLN A 31 23.31 17.95 2.93
CA GLN A 31 21.90 17.76 3.22
C GLN A 31 21.58 16.30 2.86
N VAL A 32 21.15 15.49 3.84
CA VAL A 32 20.83 14.07 3.62
C VAL A 32 19.72 14.02 2.58
N ARG A 33 20.11 13.86 1.31
CA ARG A 33 19.16 13.71 0.22
C ARG A 33 18.51 12.35 0.39
N TRP A 34 17.21 12.36 0.68
CA TRP A 34 16.38 11.17 0.81
C TRP A 34 16.39 10.31 -0.48
N SER A 35 16.71 10.90 -1.65
CA SER A 35 16.93 10.19 -2.91
C SER A 35 18.30 10.48 -3.52
N ARG A 36 18.95 9.44 -4.05
CA ARG A 36 20.18 9.57 -4.86
C ARG A 36 19.88 10.08 -6.27
N TYR A 37 18.70 9.78 -6.81
CA TYR A 37 18.26 10.25 -8.11
C TYR A 37 17.84 11.73 -8.06
N GLY A 38 18.24 12.50 -9.07
CA GLY A 38 17.76 13.87 -9.30
C GLY A 38 16.33 13.91 -9.84
N PRO A 39 15.71 15.10 -9.90
CA PRO A 39 14.33 15.26 -10.38
C PRO A 39 14.15 14.93 -11.87
N GLU A 40 15.21 14.99 -12.66
CA GLU A 40 15.22 14.67 -14.09
C GLU A 40 15.04 13.18 -14.38
N TYR A 41 15.29 12.32 -13.39
CA TYR A 41 15.25 10.87 -13.56
C TYR A 41 13.83 10.33 -13.68
N GLN A 42 13.55 9.69 -14.82
CA GLN A 42 12.30 9.02 -15.07
C GLN A 42 12.32 7.57 -14.58
N ASP A 43 11.14 7.06 -14.20
CA ASP A 43 11.00 5.68 -13.79
C ASP A 43 11.15 4.71 -14.99
N PRO A 44 11.75 3.53 -14.79
CA PRO A 44 11.93 2.56 -15.86
C PRO A 44 10.60 1.92 -16.27
N GLN A 45 10.33 1.85 -17.57
CA GLN A 45 9.23 1.07 -18.11
C GLN A 45 9.66 -0.39 -18.21
N ILE A 46 9.04 -1.26 -17.41
CA ILE A 46 9.40 -2.68 -17.33
C ILE A 46 8.54 -3.54 -18.26
N ASP A 47 7.36 -3.04 -18.64
CA ASP A 47 6.37 -3.81 -19.37
C ASP A 47 6.82 -4.03 -20.83
N LYS A 48 7.15 -5.29 -21.18
CA LYS A 48 7.65 -5.67 -22.51
C LYS A 48 6.65 -5.33 -23.63
N GLY A 49 5.35 -5.43 -23.35
CA GLY A 49 4.28 -5.14 -24.30
C GLY A 49 4.31 -3.70 -24.82
N TYR A 50 4.74 -2.74 -23.99
CA TYR A 50 4.89 -1.34 -24.38
C TYR A 50 5.85 -1.19 -25.57
N PHE A 51 7.04 -1.79 -25.49
CA PHE A 51 8.06 -1.70 -26.52
C PHE A 51 7.74 -2.52 -27.78
N ARG A 52 6.91 -3.55 -27.66
CA ARG A 52 6.54 -4.42 -28.78
C ARG A 52 5.41 -3.88 -29.64
N LYS A 53 4.73 -2.79 -29.22
CA LYS A 53 3.71 -2.12 -30.03
C LYS A 53 4.30 -1.65 -31.38
N PRO A 54 3.72 -2.04 -32.53
CA PRO A 54 4.20 -1.62 -33.84
C PRO A 54 3.98 -0.12 -34.05
N LEU A 55 4.82 0.52 -34.86
CA LEU A 55 4.76 1.98 -35.11
C LEU A 55 3.42 2.45 -35.69
N ALA A 56 2.77 1.59 -36.48
CA ALA A 56 1.46 1.86 -37.07
C ALA A 56 0.34 1.95 -36.03
N ALA A 57 0.49 1.29 -34.87
CA ALA A 57 -0.48 1.32 -33.79
C ALA A 57 -0.23 2.44 -32.77
N LEU A 58 0.83 3.24 -32.95
CA LEU A 58 1.17 4.33 -32.03
C LEU A 58 0.45 5.60 -32.42
N THR A 59 -0.14 6.26 -31.43
CA THR A 59 -0.61 7.64 -31.56
C THR A 59 0.58 8.58 -31.75
N GLU A 60 0.34 9.77 -32.30
CA GLU A 60 1.38 10.79 -32.48
C GLU A 60 2.01 11.20 -31.13
N GLU A 61 1.18 11.27 -30.08
CA GLU A 61 1.63 11.51 -28.70
C GLU A 61 2.56 10.40 -28.20
N GLU A 62 2.20 9.12 -28.36
CA GLU A 62 3.06 8.00 -27.94
C GLU A 62 4.39 7.97 -28.73
N LYS A 63 4.38 8.40 -30.00
CA LYS A 63 5.61 8.54 -30.80
C LYS A 63 6.50 9.65 -30.24
N TYR A 64 5.94 10.83 -29.98
CA TYR A 64 6.65 11.96 -29.39
C TYR A 64 7.25 11.61 -28.01
N GLU A 65 6.48 10.98 -27.12
CA GLU A 65 6.96 10.56 -25.81
C GLU A 65 8.14 9.58 -25.91
N ARG A 66 8.10 8.64 -26.86
CA ARG A 66 9.20 7.69 -27.09
C ARG A 66 10.45 8.38 -27.57
N GLU A 67 10.33 9.41 -28.42
CA GLU A 67 11.46 10.21 -28.87
C GLU A 67 12.06 11.01 -27.73
N LEU A 68 11.23 11.68 -26.93
CA LEU A 68 11.66 12.40 -25.74
C LEU A 68 12.38 11.48 -24.74
N ARG A 69 11.87 10.26 -24.56
CA ARG A 69 12.44 9.29 -23.63
C ARG A 69 13.84 8.77 -24.03
N LYS A 70 14.26 8.93 -25.29
CA LYS A 70 15.61 8.55 -25.74
C LYS A 70 16.71 9.43 -25.15
N THR A 71 16.41 10.71 -24.90
CA THR A 71 17.37 11.67 -24.33
C THR A 71 17.28 11.78 -22.82
N GLN A 72 16.11 11.45 -22.25
CA GLN A 72 15.89 11.47 -20.80
C GLN A 72 16.72 10.42 -20.05
N VAL A 73 17.19 10.79 -18.86
CA VAL A 73 17.86 9.88 -17.94
C VAL A 73 16.84 8.99 -17.22
N ILE A 74 17.08 7.67 -17.23
CA ILE A 74 16.17 6.68 -16.66
C ILE A 74 16.80 6.06 -15.41
N LYS A 75 16.00 5.83 -14.36
CA LYS A 75 16.46 5.12 -13.15
C LYS A 75 16.77 3.65 -13.45
N ALA A 76 17.61 3.06 -12.62
CA ALA A 76 17.85 1.62 -12.67
C ALA A 76 16.57 0.84 -12.29
N ALA A 77 16.33 -0.28 -12.97
CA ALA A 77 15.21 -1.15 -12.65
C ALA A 77 15.35 -1.71 -11.22
N PRO A 78 14.25 -1.75 -10.44
CA PRO A 78 14.30 -2.29 -9.09
C PRO A 78 14.43 -3.82 -9.12
N ALA A 79 15.27 -4.39 -8.26
CA ALA A 79 15.49 -5.84 -8.18
C ALA A 79 14.24 -6.68 -7.84
N THR A 80 13.15 -6.03 -7.40
CA THR A 80 11.89 -6.71 -7.07
C THR A 80 10.98 -6.87 -8.29
N ARG A 81 10.97 -5.90 -9.21
CA ARG A 81 10.05 -5.88 -10.35
C ARG A 81 10.78 -6.26 -11.63
N THR A 82 10.23 -7.25 -12.30
CA THR A 82 10.79 -7.92 -13.47
C THR A 82 9.74 -7.93 -14.58
N SER A 83 10.17 -8.17 -15.82
CA SER A 83 9.30 -8.32 -16.98
C SER A 83 8.68 -9.72 -17.12
N SER A 84 8.77 -10.54 -16.07
CA SER A 84 8.22 -11.91 -16.05
C SER A 84 6.69 -11.87 -16.08
N VAL A 85 6.09 -12.77 -16.86
CA VAL A 85 4.62 -12.89 -16.97
C VAL A 85 3.99 -13.38 -15.67
N PHE A 86 4.74 -14.11 -14.83
CA PHE A 86 4.27 -14.62 -13.55
C PHE A 86 4.32 -13.59 -12.43
N GLU A 87 4.91 -12.41 -12.65
CA GLU A 87 4.98 -11.40 -11.62
C GLU A 87 3.67 -10.61 -11.51
N ASP A 88 3.09 -10.65 -10.31
CA ASP A 88 1.94 -9.85 -9.96
C ASP A 88 2.33 -8.71 -9.01
N PRO A 89 2.11 -7.43 -9.38
CA PRO A 89 2.45 -6.29 -8.54
C PRO A 89 1.64 -6.25 -7.24
N VAL A 90 0.42 -6.79 -7.21
CA VAL A 90 -0.44 -6.84 -6.02
C VAL A 90 0.13 -7.82 -4.99
N ILE A 91 0.52 -9.01 -5.45
CA ILE A 91 1.18 -10.02 -4.60
C ILE A 91 2.52 -9.48 -4.12
N SER A 92 3.32 -8.90 -5.01
CA SER A 92 4.61 -8.29 -4.64
C SER A 92 4.43 -7.24 -3.54
N LYS A 93 3.42 -6.37 -3.64
CA LYS A 93 3.11 -5.37 -2.61
C LYS A 93 2.66 -6.00 -1.29
N PHE A 94 1.79 -7.01 -1.34
CA PHE A 94 1.35 -7.73 -0.15
C PHE A 94 2.51 -8.45 0.55
N THR A 95 3.39 -9.12 -0.20
CA THR A 95 4.61 -9.76 0.33
C THR A 95 5.50 -8.73 1.03
N ASN A 96 5.69 -7.55 0.44
CA ASN A 96 6.47 -6.47 1.07
C ASN A 96 5.81 -5.96 2.36
N MET A 97 4.47 -5.87 2.43
CA MET A 97 3.76 -5.49 3.66
C MET A 97 3.81 -6.58 4.75
N MET A 98 3.90 -7.85 4.34
CA MET A 98 4.05 -8.98 5.25
C MET A 98 5.49 -9.14 5.78
N MET A 99 6.48 -8.56 5.10
CA MET A 99 7.89 -8.62 5.49
C MET A 99 8.14 -7.91 6.84
N LYS A 100 9.08 -8.45 7.63
CA LYS A 100 9.59 -7.84 8.86
C LYS A 100 11.11 -7.84 8.84
N GLY A 101 11.73 -6.76 9.32
CA GLY A 101 13.20 -6.67 9.47
C GLY A 101 14.00 -6.86 8.17
N GLY A 102 13.41 -6.57 7.00
CA GLY A 102 14.07 -6.76 5.70
C GLY A 102 14.18 -8.20 5.20
N ASN A 103 13.63 -9.19 5.92
CA ASN A 103 13.71 -10.59 5.49
C ASN A 103 12.69 -10.92 4.39
N LYS A 104 13.08 -10.66 3.14
CA LYS A 104 12.24 -10.88 1.96
C LYS A 104 12.11 -12.36 1.58
N ILE A 105 13.14 -13.17 1.86
CA ILE A 105 13.13 -14.60 1.56
C ILE A 105 12.02 -15.30 2.35
N LEU A 106 11.93 -15.00 3.66
CA LEU A 106 10.86 -15.53 4.51
C LEU A 106 9.48 -15.03 4.11
N ALA A 107 9.33 -13.74 3.80
CA ALA A 107 8.04 -13.20 3.38
C ALA A 107 7.56 -13.85 2.06
N ARG A 108 8.49 -14.09 1.13
CA ARG A 108 8.20 -14.78 -0.13
C ARG A 108 7.85 -16.24 0.10
N SER A 109 8.59 -16.97 0.94
CA SER A 109 8.27 -18.38 1.23
C SER A 109 6.89 -18.55 1.88
N LEU A 110 6.54 -17.67 2.84
CA LEU A 110 5.21 -17.66 3.45
C LEU A 110 4.10 -17.38 2.43
N MET A 111 4.31 -16.46 1.49
CA MET A 111 3.36 -16.18 0.42
C MET A 111 3.19 -17.40 -0.49
N THR A 112 4.29 -18.02 -0.93
CA THR A 112 4.25 -19.24 -1.75
C THR A 112 3.48 -20.36 -1.05
N GLN A 113 3.79 -20.63 0.23
CA GLN A 113 3.08 -21.62 1.04
C GLN A 113 1.60 -21.29 1.18
N THR A 114 1.23 -20.00 1.24
CA THR A 114 -0.16 -19.60 1.35
C THR A 114 -0.93 -19.88 0.05
N LEU A 115 -0.37 -19.47 -1.11
CA LEU A 115 -0.97 -19.74 -2.41
C LEU A 115 -1.10 -21.24 -2.66
N GLU A 116 -0.10 -22.02 -2.23
CA GLU A 116 -0.14 -23.47 -2.26
C GLU A 116 -1.25 -24.04 -1.36
N ALA A 117 -1.37 -23.58 -0.12
CA ALA A 117 -2.41 -24.02 0.81
C ALA A 117 -3.83 -23.69 0.29
N VAL A 118 -4.03 -22.49 -0.28
CA VAL A 118 -5.30 -22.12 -0.94
C VAL A 118 -5.60 -23.07 -2.09
N LYS A 119 -4.61 -23.34 -2.94
CA LYS A 119 -4.77 -24.26 -4.07
C LYS A 119 -5.12 -25.67 -3.61
N ARG A 120 -4.36 -26.24 -2.65
CA ARG A 120 -4.63 -27.58 -2.11
C ARG A 120 -6.04 -27.70 -1.54
N LYS A 121 -6.47 -26.77 -0.70
CA LYS A 121 -7.83 -26.74 -0.12
C LYS A 121 -8.93 -26.66 -1.18
N GLN A 122 -8.75 -25.86 -2.23
CA GLN A 122 -9.72 -25.77 -3.32
C GLN A 122 -9.78 -27.06 -4.15
N PHE A 123 -8.64 -27.71 -4.37
CA PHE A 123 -8.61 -29.01 -5.03
C PHE A 123 -9.27 -30.09 -4.16
N GLU A 124 -8.99 -30.14 -2.85
CA GLU A 124 -9.67 -31.04 -1.91
C GLU A 124 -11.19 -30.84 -1.99
N LYS A 125 -11.66 -29.59 -1.89
CA LYS A 125 -13.09 -29.24 -2.03
C LYS A 125 -13.67 -29.65 -3.38
N TYR A 126 -12.92 -29.47 -4.47
CA TYR A 126 -13.37 -29.85 -5.81
C TYR A 126 -13.59 -31.37 -5.94
N HIS A 127 -12.68 -32.19 -5.40
CA HIS A 127 -12.79 -33.65 -5.51
C HIS A 127 -13.88 -34.24 -4.60
N THR A 128 -14.20 -33.58 -3.49
CA THR A 128 -15.29 -34.03 -2.59
C THR A 128 -16.67 -33.52 -3.01
N ALA A 129 -16.73 -32.52 -3.88
CA ALA A 129 -17.95 -31.87 -4.32
C ALA A 129 -18.71 -32.65 -5.41
N SER A 130 -20.02 -32.42 -5.49
CA SER A 130 -20.88 -32.94 -6.55
C SER A 130 -20.56 -32.30 -7.91
N ALA A 131 -21.03 -32.92 -9.00
CA ALA A 131 -20.76 -32.42 -10.36
C ALA A 131 -21.22 -30.97 -10.59
N GLU A 132 -22.31 -30.55 -9.95
CA GLU A 132 -22.84 -29.18 -10.06
C GLU A 132 -21.95 -28.16 -9.30
N GLU A 133 -21.48 -28.53 -8.12
CA GLU A 133 -20.62 -27.69 -7.30
C GLU A 133 -19.22 -27.55 -7.90
N GLN A 134 -18.70 -28.59 -8.56
CA GLN A 134 -17.42 -28.57 -9.25
C GLN A 134 -17.34 -27.44 -10.29
N ALA A 135 -18.43 -27.16 -11.01
CA ALA A 135 -18.48 -26.08 -11.99
C ALA A 135 -18.37 -24.68 -11.36
N THR A 136 -18.78 -24.53 -10.10
CA THR A 136 -18.79 -23.24 -9.39
C THR A 136 -17.48 -22.97 -8.63
N ILE A 137 -16.68 -24.01 -8.36
CA ILE A 137 -15.47 -23.90 -7.53
C ILE A 137 -14.32 -23.29 -8.33
N GLU A 138 -13.91 -22.09 -7.90
CA GLU A 138 -12.70 -21.44 -8.40
C GLU A 138 -11.45 -22.09 -7.79
N ARG A 139 -10.52 -22.54 -8.64
CA ARG A 139 -9.30 -23.27 -8.21
C ARG A 139 -8.02 -22.43 -8.34
N ASN A 140 -8.09 -21.28 -9.00
CA ASN A 140 -6.93 -20.43 -9.21
C ASN A 140 -6.68 -19.56 -7.96
N PRO A 141 -5.57 -19.73 -7.23
CA PRO A 141 -5.33 -18.98 -6.00
C PRO A 141 -5.12 -17.48 -6.26
N TYR A 142 -4.70 -17.08 -7.47
CA TYR A 142 -4.50 -15.68 -7.83
C TYR A 142 -5.86 -14.96 -7.95
N THR A 143 -6.83 -15.54 -8.66
CA THR A 143 -8.17 -14.95 -8.82
C THR A 143 -8.89 -14.85 -7.48
N ILE A 144 -8.80 -15.89 -6.65
CA ILE A 144 -9.31 -15.91 -5.27
C ILE A 144 -8.66 -14.78 -4.46
N PHE A 145 -7.34 -14.62 -4.52
CA PHE A 145 -6.63 -13.58 -3.77
C PHE A 145 -7.07 -12.17 -4.18
N HIS A 146 -7.14 -11.89 -5.48
CA HIS A 146 -7.62 -10.60 -5.99
C HIS A 146 -9.07 -10.32 -5.59
N GLN A 147 -9.95 -11.31 -5.73
CA GLN A 147 -11.35 -11.15 -5.40
C GLN A 147 -11.56 -10.99 -3.89
N ALA A 148 -10.84 -11.75 -3.07
CA ALA A 148 -10.86 -11.60 -1.61
C ALA A 148 -10.43 -10.19 -1.19
N LEU A 149 -9.34 -9.66 -1.76
CA LEU A 149 -8.92 -8.28 -1.47
C LEU A 149 -9.96 -7.25 -1.91
N LYS A 150 -10.53 -7.38 -3.12
CA LYS A 150 -11.61 -6.50 -3.60
C LYS A 150 -12.82 -6.53 -2.67
N ASN A 151 -13.21 -7.70 -2.18
CA ASN A 151 -14.31 -7.83 -1.22
C ASN A 151 -13.98 -7.11 0.11
N CYS A 152 -12.73 -7.14 0.56
CA CYS A 152 -12.28 -6.46 1.78
C CYS A 152 -12.10 -4.94 1.63
N GLU A 153 -12.08 -4.39 0.41
CA GLU A 153 -11.86 -2.96 0.19
C GLU A 153 -13.03 -2.10 0.72
N PRO A 154 -12.79 -1.14 1.64
CA PRO A 154 -13.81 -0.19 2.06
C PRO A 154 -13.94 0.95 1.04
N VAL A 155 -15.17 1.26 0.61
CA VAL A 155 -15.44 2.37 -0.32
C VAL A 155 -15.30 3.74 0.37
N ILE A 156 -15.90 3.87 1.55
CA ILE A 156 -15.90 5.08 2.36
C ILE A 156 -15.07 4.81 3.62
N GLY A 157 -14.31 5.82 4.03
CA GLY A 157 -13.58 5.84 5.29
C GLY A 157 -13.99 7.03 6.13
N LEU A 158 -13.38 7.15 7.31
CA LEU A 158 -13.59 8.25 8.23
C LEU A 158 -12.27 9.01 8.39
N VAL A 159 -12.38 10.34 8.42
CA VAL A 159 -11.26 11.25 8.70
C VAL A 159 -11.64 12.08 9.91
N SER A 160 -10.74 12.17 10.88
CA SER A 160 -10.92 13.04 12.05
C SER A 160 -10.67 14.49 11.66
N ILE A 161 -11.71 15.33 11.73
CA ILE A 161 -11.62 16.79 11.51
C ILE A 161 -11.81 17.50 12.84
N LEU A 162 -10.89 18.40 13.19
CA LEU A 162 -11.00 19.25 14.38
C LEU A 162 -11.81 20.50 14.03
N LYS A 163 -12.94 20.71 14.71
CA LYS A 163 -13.76 21.92 14.57
C LYS A 163 -14.36 22.32 15.91
N GLY A 164 -14.21 23.59 16.28
CA GLY A 164 -14.75 24.10 17.55
C GLY A 164 -14.27 23.33 18.79
N GLY A 165 -13.01 22.85 18.80
CA GLY A 165 -12.43 22.08 19.91
C GLY A 165 -12.80 20.60 19.97
N HIS A 166 -13.69 20.10 19.09
CA HIS A 166 -14.08 18.70 19.03
C HIS A 166 -13.57 18.00 17.76
N PHE A 167 -13.20 16.72 17.89
CA PHE A 167 -12.83 15.86 16.76
C PHE A 167 -14.06 15.13 16.24
N TYR A 168 -14.43 15.41 14.99
CA TYR A 168 -15.54 14.75 14.31
C TYR A 168 -15.02 13.69 13.36
N GLN A 169 -15.65 12.51 13.34
CA GLN A 169 -15.37 11.46 12.36
C GLN A 169 -16.20 11.75 11.11
N VAL A 170 -15.57 12.37 10.11
CA VAL A 170 -16.23 12.81 8.89
C VAL A 170 -16.06 11.76 7.79
N PRO A 171 -17.15 11.33 7.13
CA PRO A 171 -17.08 10.33 6.05
C PRO A 171 -16.45 10.92 4.77
N VAL A 172 -15.50 10.19 4.20
CA VAL A 172 -14.73 10.60 3.03
C VAL A 172 -14.62 9.43 2.03
N PRO A 173 -14.86 9.66 0.72
CA PRO A 173 -14.60 8.66 -0.30
C PRO A 173 -13.10 8.38 -0.38
N LEU A 174 -12.71 7.10 -0.32
CA LEU A 174 -11.30 6.73 -0.31
C LEU A 174 -10.76 6.52 -1.72
N ALA A 175 -9.59 7.08 -1.99
CA ALA A 175 -8.84 6.79 -3.21
C ALA A 175 -8.44 5.30 -3.30
N ASP A 176 -8.38 4.75 -4.50
CA ASP A 176 -8.11 3.32 -4.78
C ASP A 176 -6.88 2.79 -4.08
N GLN A 177 -5.78 3.55 -4.12
CA GLN A 177 -4.53 3.17 -3.46
C GLN A 177 -4.71 3.00 -1.94
N ARG A 178 -5.52 3.87 -1.33
CA ARG A 178 -5.83 3.81 0.11
C ARG A 178 -6.74 2.65 0.45
N ARG A 179 -7.75 2.37 -0.39
CA ARG A 179 -8.67 1.23 -0.24
C ARG A 179 -7.90 -0.09 -0.26
N ARG A 180 -7.08 -0.29 -1.29
CA ARG A 180 -6.18 -1.46 -1.44
C ARG A 180 -5.25 -1.61 -0.24
N PHE A 181 -4.62 -0.52 0.20
CA PHE A 181 -3.73 -0.54 1.36
C PHE A 181 -4.45 -0.98 2.65
N LEU A 182 -5.65 -0.46 2.90
CA LEU A 182 -6.44 -0.84 4.08
C LEU A 182 -6.82 -2.32 4.04
N ALA A 183 -7.28 -2.84 2.90
CA ALA A 183 -7.61 -4.25 2.73
C ALA A 183 -6.41 -5.17 3.04
N MET A 184 -5.26 -4.90 2.43
CA MET A 184 -4.03 -5.67 2.69
C MET A 184 -3.59 -5.57 4.16
N LYS A 185 -3.63 -4.36 4.73
CA LYS A 185 -3.24 -4.13 6.13
C LYS A 185 -4.14 -4.89 7.10
N TRP A 186 -5.47 -4.80 6.93
CA TRP A 186 -6.40 -5.51 7.79
C TRP A 186 -6.21 -7.02 7.70
N MET A 187 -6.10 -7.58 6.49
CA MET A 187 -5.83 -9.01 6.31
C MET A 187 -4.58 -9.47 7.07
N ILE A 188 -3.46 -8.76 6.92
CA ILE A 188 -2.20 -9.08 7.59
C ILE A 188 -2.32 -8.92 9.12
N THR A 189 -2.98 -7.86 9.59
CA THR A 189 -3.17 -7.59 11.02
C THR A 189 -4.04 -8.68 11.67
N GLU A 190 -5.20 -9.00 11.09
CA GLU A 190 -6.09 -10.03 11.62
C GLU A 190 -5.40 -11.40 11.68
N CYS A 191 -4.67 -11.78 10.63
CA CYS A 191 -3.89 -13.04 10.61
C CYS A 191 -2.79 -13.08 11.68
N ARG A 192 -2.19 -11.93 12.02
CA ARG A 192 -1.11 -11.86 13.01
C ARG A 192 -1.63 -11.85 14.44
N GLU A 193 -2.73 -11.14 14.69
CA GLU A 193 -3.29 -10.95 16.03
C GLU A 193 -4.18 -12.11 16.47
N LYS A 194 -5.04 -12.62 15.58
CA LYS A 194 -6.10 -13.58 15.94
C LYS A 194 -5.75 -15.04 15.67
N LYS A 195 -4.50 -15.35 15.30
CA LYS A 195 -4.09 -16.74 15.11
C LYS A 195 -3.81 -17.42 16.44
N HIS A 196 -4.21 -18.68 16.56
CA HIS A 196 -3.75 -19.51 17.67
C HIS A 196 -2.24 -19.73 17.58
N ARG A 197 -1.53 -19.80 18.72
CA ARG A 197 -0.06 -19.86 18.76
C ARG A 197 0.54 -21.01 17.95
N ARG A 198 -0.14 -22.16 17.90
CA ARG A 198 0.29 -23.36 17.15
C ARG A 198 -0.03 -23.28 15.65
N MET A 199 -0.90 -22.37 15.23
CA MET A 199 -1.31 -22.26 13.82
C MET A 199 -0.27 -21.50 13.01
N LEU A 200 0.10 -22.08 11.86
CA LEU A 200 1.06 -21.48 10.95
C LEU A 200 0.44 -20.28 10.21
N MET A 201 1.28 -19.30 9.86
CA MET A 201 0.83 -18.11 9.13
C MET A 201 0.17 -18.44 7.77
N PRO A 202 0.73 -19.34 6.93
CA PRO A 202 0.14 -19.65 5.63
C PRO A 202 -1.24 -20.31 5.74
N GLU A 203 -1.40 -21.17 6.75
CA GLU A 203 -2.66 -21.85 7.02
C GLU A 203 -3.74 -20.84 7.43
N LYS A 204 -3.46 -19.95 8.39
CA LYS A 204 -4.41 -18.92 8.81
C LYS A 204 -4.76 -17.97 7.66
N LEU A 205 -3.76 -17.50 6.93
CA LEU A 205 -3.98 -16.57 5.81
C LEU A 205 -4.79 -17.24 4.70
N SER A 206 -4.56 -18.53 4.41
CA SER A 206 -5.39 -19.27 3.45
C SER A 206 -6.87 -19.37 3.87
N GLN A 207 -7.14 -19.56 5.17
CA GLN A 207 -8.52 -19.60 5.70
C GLN A 207 -9.20 -18.23 5.55
N GLU A 208 -8.52 -17.16 5.98
CA GLU A 208 -9.05 -15.79 5.89
C GLU A 208 -9.31 -15.36 4.44
N LEU A 209 -8.43 -15.75 3.49
CA LEU A 209 -8.65 -15.48 2.07
C LEU A 209 -9.90 -16.19 1.53
N LEU A 210 -10.11 -17.46 1.89
CA LEU A 210 -11.27 -18.23 1.47
C LEU A 210 -12.56 -17.70 2.10
N GLU A 211 -12.53 -17.31 3.37
CA GLU A 211 -13.66 -16.66 4.03
C GLU A 211 -14.00 -15.32 3.38
N ALA A 212 -13.00 -14.46 3.16
CA ALA A 212 -13.17 -13.16 2.52
C ALA A 212 -13.66 -13.27 1.07
N PHE A 213 -13.24 -14.30 0.33
CA PHE A 213 -13.75 -14.61 -1.01
C PHE A 213 -15.26 -14.84 -0.99
N HIS A 214 -15.78 -15.51 0.04
CA HIS A 214 -17.22 -15.73 0.24
C HIS A 214 -17.91 -14.62 1.06
N ASN A 215 -17.29 -13.44 1.20
CA ASN A 215 -17.80 -12.31 2.00
C ASN A 215 -18.05 -12.65 3.48
N ARG A 216 -17.28 -13.59 4.03
CA ARG A 216 -17.31 -13.99 5.44
C ARG A 216 -15.99 -13.60 6.11
N GLY A 217 -15.95 -13.79 7.42
CA GLY A 217 -14.75 -13.60 8.22
C GLY A 217 -14.62 -12.22 8.87
N PRO A 218 -13.64 -12.06 9.76
CA PRO A 218 -13.46 -10.88 10.59
C PRO A 218 -13.05 -9.64 9.79
N VAL A 219 -12.31 -9.80 8.68
CA VAL A 219 -11.88 -8.67 7.83
C VAL A 219 -13.10 -8.01 7.16
N ILE A 220 -14.05 -8.82 6.69
CA ILE A 220 -15.29 -8.32 6.08
C ILE A 220 -16.17 -7.64 7.14
N LYS A 221 -16.26 -8.22 8.34
CA LYS A 221 -16.93 -7.56 9.48
C LYS A 221 -16.34 -6.18 9.76
N ARG A 222 -15.01 -6.06 9.80
CA ARG A 222 -14.31 -4.78 9.99
C ARG A 222 -14.63 -3.74 8.91
N LYS A 223 -14.76 -4.18 7.65
CA LYS A 223 -15.25 -3.33 6.54
C LYS A 223 -16.68 -2.85 6.80
N HIS A 224 -17.59 -3.74 7.18
CA HIS A 224 -18.97 -3.38 7.47
C HIS A 224 -19.10 -2.44 8.68
N ASP A 225 -18.31 -2.64 9.73
CA ASP A 225 -18.29 -1.76 10.89
C ASP A 225 -17.82 -0.34 10.51
N MET A 226 -16.82 -0.23 9.64
CA MET A 226 -16.39 1.06 9.06
C MET A 226 -17.52 1.73 8.27
N HIS A 227 -18.25 0.97 7.45
CA HIS A 227 -19.36 1.50 6.64
C HIS A 227 -20.54 1.95 7.50
N LYS A 228 -20.91 1.17 8.52
CA LYS A 228 -21.95 1.55 9.50
C LYS A 228 -21.59 2.83 10.24
N MET A 229 -20.34 2.97 10.65
CA MET A 229 -19.86 4.18 11.34
C MET A 229 -19.80 5.40 10.40
N ALA A 230 -19.48 5.19 9.13
CA ALA A 230 -19.54 6.24 8.12
C ALA A 230 -20.99 6.68 7.82
N GLU A 231 -21.92 5.73 7.75
CA GLU A 231 -23.34 5.99 7.53
C GLU A 231 -23.98 6.73 8.70
N ALA A 232 -23.67 6.35 9.94
CA ALA A 232 -24.12 7.05 11.14
C ALA A 232 -23.72 8.53 11.14
N ASN A 233 -22.51 8.84 10.64
CA ASN A 233 -21.96 10.19 10.57
C ASN A 233 -22.20 10.91 9.24
N ARG A 234 -23.13 10.43 8.39
CA ARG A 234 -23.39 11.01 7.05
C ARG A 234 -23.69 12.51 7.08
N ALA A 235 -24.36 12.99 8.14
CA ALA A 235 -24.71 14.40 8.28
C ALA A 235 -23.46 15.30 8.38
N LEU A 236 -22.35 14.79 8.90
CA LEU A 236 -21.10 15.54 9.08
C LEU A 236 -20.29 15.69 7.78
N ALA A 237 -20.77 15.15 6.65
CA ALA A 237 -20.09 15.24 5.36
C ALA A 237 -19.82 16.69 4.91
N HIS A 238 -20.66 17.65 5.33
CA HIS A 238 -20.49 19.08 5.03
C HIS A 238 -19.29 19.73 5.72
N TYR A 239 -18.64 19.07 6.69
CA TYR A 239 -17.37 19.54 7.26
C TYR A 239 -16.17 19.32 6.33
N ARG A 240 -16.38 18.64 5.19
CA ARG A 240 -15.37 18.46 4.16
C ARG A 240 -15.29 19.70 3.27
N TRP A 241 -14.08 20.24 3.06
CA TRP A 241 -13.83 21.45 2.26
C TRP A 241 -13.12 21.19 0.92
N TRP A 242 -13.06 19.92 0.48
CA TRP A 242 -12.47 19.48 -0.77
C TRP A 242 -13.42 18.55 -1.54
#